data_AF-A0A0Q7DQS2-F1
#
_entry.id   AF-A0A0Q7DQS2-F1
#
_cell.length_a   1.000
_cell.length_b   1.000
_cell.length_c   1.000
_cell.angle_alpha   90.00
_cell.angle_beta   90.00
_cell.angle_gamma   90.00
#
_symmetry.space_group_name_H-M   'P 1'
#
loop_
_entity.id
_entity.type
_entity.pdbx_description
1 polymer ?
#
loop_
_entity_poly.entity_id
_entity_poly.type
_entity_poly.pdbx_seq_one_letter_code
_entity_poly.pdbx_strand_id
1 'polypeptide(L)'
;MEQQMARSTTERIGAIRTWSRRFGVGLLLVIIALPVGTLAALLASRLFGGDVYIGPPDPVDLSTVSLGSAVLIGTGALLSVGLYLVPLYFLRQLFGLWAAGQILTRGAASAIRRAGIALLVATAGSSVIGPLTDLMANELGRFSISIDLANLLPAGVIYVVGLVLDEAARVAEDAKLTI
;
A
#
# COMPACT_ATOMS: atom_id res chain seq x y z
N MET A 1 -0.83 28.71 -32.10
CA MET A 1 -1.59 27.83 -31.18
C MET A 1 -0.84 26.55 -30.82
N GLU A 2 -0.17 25.86 -31.75
CA GLU A 2 0.61 24.63 -31.44
C GLU A 2 1.72 24.82 -30.40
N GLN A 3 2.48 25.92 -30.46
CA GLN A 3 3.54 26.19 -29.47
C GLN A 3 3.01 26.45 -28.05
N GLN A 4 1.76 26.93 -27.92
CA GLN A 4 1.12 27.18 -26.62
C GLN A 4 0.58 25.88 -26.02
N MET A 5 0.05 24.96 -26.84
CA MET A 5 -0.33 23.62 -26.40
C MET A 5 0.90 22.79 -25.98
N ALA A 6 1.99 22.82 -26.75
CA ALA A 6 3.20 22.07 -26.45
C ALA A 6 3.82 22.44 -25.09
N ARG A 7 3.86 23.73 -24.75
CA ARG A 7 4.31 24.22 -23.42
C ARG A 7 3.45 23.70 -22.27
N SER A 8 2.12 23.71 -22.43
CA SER A 8 1.20 23.24 -21.39
C SER A 8 1.36 21.75 -21.10
N THR A 9 1.67 20.95 -22.13
CA THR A 9 1.91 19.52 -22.00
C THR A 9 3.23 19.25 -21.28
N THR A 10 4.31 19.98 -21.61
CA THR A 10 5.61 19.77 -20.95
C THR A 10 5.58 20.14 -19.46
N GLU A 11 4.89 21.22 -19.11
CA GLU A 11 4.70 21.63 -17.71
C GLU A 11 3.90 20.59 -16.90
N ARG A 12 2.84 20.03 -17.47
CA ARG A 12 2.05 18.95 -16.84
C ARG A 12 2.90 17.71 -16.58
N ILE A 13 3.70 17.29 -17.55
CA ILE A 13 4.60 16.13 -17.43
C ILE A 13 5.65 16.35 -16.32
N GLY A 14 6.23 17.56 -16.25
CA GLY A 14 7.17 17.95 -15.20
C GLY A 14 6.54 17.92 -13.80
N ALA A 15 5.30 18.41 -13.67
CA ALA A 15 4.55 18.39 -12.41
C ALA A 15 4.30 16.96 -11.93
N ILE A 16 3.85 16.06 -12.80
CA ILE A 16 3.54 14.66 -12.44
C ILE A 16 4.81 13.90 -12.05
N ARG A 17 5.92 14.10 -12.78
CA ARG A 17 7.21 13.47 -12.45
C ARG A 17 7.72 13.92 -11.08
N THR A 18 7.58 15.20 -10.79
CA THR A 18 7.93 15.77 -9.48
C THR A 18 7.03 15.19 -8.39
N TRP A 19 5.74 15.06 -8.65
CA TRP A 19 4.77 14.47 -7.73
C TRP A 19 5.06 12.99 -7.44
N SER A 20 5.34 12.20 -8.48
CA SER A 20 5.75 10.79 -8.36
C SER A 20 7.03 10.62 -7.53
N ARG A 21 8.01 11.53 -7.69
CA ARG A 21 9.24 11.52 -6.88
C ARG A 21 8.96 11.88 -5.43
N ARG A 22 8.18 12.95 -5.18
CA ARG A 22 7.77 13.35 -3.82
C ARG A 22 6.97 12.26 -3.12
N PHE A 23 6.08 11.59 -3.86
CA PHE A 23 5.32 10.46 -3.37
C PHE A 23 6.22 9.28 -3.00
N GLY A 24 7.22 8.96 -3.83
CA GLY A 24 8.21 7.91 -3.51
C GLY A 24 9.05 8.23 -2.27
N VAL A 25 9.49 9.49 -2.10
CA VAL A 25 10.19 9.94 -0.89
C VAL A 25 9.28 9.87 0.32
N GLY A 26 8.02 10.33 0.20
CA GLY A 26 7.03 10.24 1.27
C GLY A 26 6.78 8.80 1.70
N LEU A 27 6.63 7.87 0.74
CA LEU A 27 6.46 6.45 1.01
C LEU A 27 7.65 5.87 1.78
N LEU A 28 8.88 6.20 1.36
CA LEU A 28 10.09 5.76 2.03
C LEU A 28 10.21 6.32 3.45
N LEU A 29 9.86 7.60 3.64
CA LEU A 29 9.82 8.22 4.96
C LEU A 29 8.81 7.53 5.88
N VAL A 30 7.62 7.19 5.38
CA VAL A 30 6.61 6.45 6.16
C VAL A 30 7.12 5.05 6.54
N ILE A 31 7.75 4.33 5.61
CA ILE A 31 8.32 2.99 5.85
C ILE A 31 9.39 3.01 6.95
N ILE A 32 10.16 4.09 7.07
CA ILE A 32 11.22 4.22 8.08
C ILE A 32 10.68 4.81 9.38
N ALA A 33 9.83 5.83 9.30
CA ALA A 33 9.31 6.54 10.47
C ALA A 33 8.40 5.66 11.32
N LEU A 34 7.61 4.77 10.70
CA LEU A 34 6.75 3.83 11.43
C LEU A 34 7.54 2.91 12.38
N PRO A 35 8.49 2.07 11.92
CA PRO A 35 9.23 1.18 12.81
C PRO A 35 10.05 1.93 13.85
N VAL A 36 10.73 3.01 13.45
CA VAL A 36 11.53 3.82 14.38
C VAL A 36 10.65 4.48 15.44
N GLY A 37 9.51 5.04 15.03
CA GLY A 37 8.54 5.67 15.92
C GLY A 37 7.93 4.67 16.92
N THR A 38 7.54 3.48 16.45
CA THR A 38 7.03 2.41 17.32
C THR A 38 8.06 1.96 18.35
N LEU A 39 9.32 1.76 17.94
CA LEU A 39 10.39 1.38 18.86
C LEU A 39 10.69 2.49 19.87
N ALA A 40 10.75 3.75 19.43
CA ALA A 40 10.97 4.90 20.31
C ALA A 40 9.83 5.05 21.33
N ALA A 41 8.58 4.92 20.91
CA ALA A 41 7.41 4.96 21.79
C ALA A 41 7.44 3.83 22.81
N LEU A 42 7.75 2.60 22.37
CA LEU A 42 7.87 1.44 23.25
C LEU A 42 8.98 1.63 24.30
N LEU A 43 10.16 2.11 23.88
CA LEU A 43 11.27 2.40 24.80
C LEU A 43 10.91 3.51 25.79
N ALA A 44 10.26 4.59 25.33
CA ALA A 44 9.82 5.67 26.18
C ALA A 44 8.83 5.20 27.25
N SER A 45 7.85 4.37 26.87
CA SER A 45 6.90 3.74 27.81
C SER A 45 7.60 2.91 28.87
N ARG A 46 8.64 2.14 28.50
CA ARG A 46 9.40 1.32 29.46
C ARG A 46 10.26 2.14 30.41
N LEU A 47 10.78 3.28 29.98
CA LEU A 47 11.71 4.10 30.76
C LEU A 47 11.00 5.14 31.63
N PHE A 48 9.92 5.72 31.13
CA PHE A 48 9.25 6.87 31.76
C PHE A 48 7.82 6.56 32.19
N GLY A 49 7.31 5.36 31.90
CA GLY A 49 5.90 5.02 32.04
C GLY A 49 5.06 5.58 30.88
N GLY A 50 3.80 5.12 30.80
CA GLY A 50 2.83 5.55 29.79
C GLY A 50 2.39 4.42 28.86
N ASP A 51 1.16 4.54 28.37
CA ASP A 51 0.51 3.51 27.58
C ASP A 51 0.83 3.70 26.08
N VAL A 52 1.10 2.59 25.39
CA VAL A 52 1.44 2.62 23.96
C VAL A 52 0.49 1.70 23.23
N TYR A 53 -0.37 2.28 22.41
CA TYR A 53 -1.36 1.54 21.66
C TYR A 53 -0.93 1.35 20.21
N ILE A 54 -1.16 0.17 19.66
CA ILE A 54 -0.95 -0.09 18.23
C ILE A 54 -2.20 -0.72 17.59
N GLY A 55 -2.55 -0.22 16.40
CA GLY A 55 -3.58 -0.79 15.53
C GLY A 55 -5.01 -0.25 15.74
N PRO A 56 -5.80 -0.10 14.67
CA PRO A 56 -7.26 -0.12 14.70
C PRO A 56 -7.81 -1.52 14.36
N PRO A 57 -9.09 -1.84 14.67
CA PRO A 57 -10.08 -1.03 15.39
C PRO A 57 -10.02 -1.18 16.92
N ASP A 58 -9.41 -2.27 17.44
CA ASP A 58 -9.21 -2.51 18.87
C ASP A 58 -7.71 -2.30 19.21
N PRO A 59 -7.34 -1.14 19.79
CA PRO A 59 -5.94 -0.83 20.05
C PRO A 59 -5.33 -1.79 21.08
N VAL A 60 -4.23 -2.44 20.71
CA VAL A 60 -3.47 -3.31 21.62
C VAL A 60 -2.53 -2.46 22.46
N ASP A 61 -2.65 -2.53 23.78
CA ASP A 61 -1.71 -1.90 24.70
C ASP A 61 -0.39 -2.70 24.78
N LEU A 62 0.68 -2.13 24.25
CA LEU A 62 2.01 -2.71 24.22
C LEU A 62 2.79 -2.52 25.54
N SER A 63 2.28 -1.67 26.45
CA SER A 63 2.94 -1.40 27.73
C SER A 63 2.75 -2.57 28.72
N THR A 64 1.62 -3.27 28.62
CA THR A 64 1.20 -4.35 29.52
C THR A 64 1.80 -5.72 29.17
N VAL A 65 2.12 -5.96 27.90
CA VAL A 65 2.71 -7.23 27.42
C VAL A 65 4.23 -7.31 27.62
N SER A 66 4.81 -8.51 27.58
CA SER A 66 6.27 -8.69 27.63
C SER A 66 6.98 -7.98 26.46
N LEU A 67 8.24 -7.57 26.63
CA LEU A 67 9.01 -6.90 25.57
C LEU A 67 9.10 -7.76 24.29
N GLY A 68 9.28 -9.08 24.43
CA GLY A 68 9.32 -10.01 23.31
C GLY A 68 7.99 -10.06 22.55
N SER A 69 6.87 -10.14 23.26
CA SER A 69 5.53 -10.08 22.68
C SER A 69 5.27 -8.73 22.01
N ALA A 70 5.66 -7.62 22.65
CA ALA A 70 5.49 -6.28 22.10
C ALA A 70 6.25 -6.07 20.79
N VAL A 71 7.47 -6.62 20.66
CA VAL A 71 8.25 -6.59 19.42
C VAL A 71 7.59 -7.44 18.32
N LEU A 72 7.07 -8.62 18.65
CA LEU A 72 6.38 -9.48 17.69
C LEU A 72 5.08 -8.85 17.19
N ILE A 73 4.24 -8.35 18.10
CA ILE A 73 2.99 -7.64 17.80
C ILE A 73 3.29 -6.39 16.95
N GLY A 74 4.29 -5.59 17.36
CA GLY A 74 4.72 -4.42 16.61
C GLY A 74 5.21 -4.77 15.20
N THR A 75 5.97 -5.85 15.05
CA THR A 75 6.44 -6.33 13.74
C THR A 75 5.29 -6.79 12.86
N GLY A 76 4.31 -7.51 13.42
CA GLY A 76 3.09 -7.91 12.71
C GLY A 76 2.30 -6.70 12.21
N ALA A 77 2.07 -5.71 13.07
CA ALA A 77 1.41 -4.46 12.70
C ALA A 77 2.15 -3.70 11.58
N LEU A 78 3.48 -3.59 11.69
CA LEU A 78 4.31 -2.95 10.65
C LEU A 78 4.29 -3.70 9.33
N LEU A 79 4.30 -5.04 9.36
CA LEU A 79 4.18 -5.88 8.18
C LEU A 79 2.82 -5.67 7.51
N SER A 80 1.74 -5.64 8.29
CA SER A 80 0.38 -5.36 7.82
C SER A 80 0.33 -4.01 7.10
N VAL A 81 0.83 -2.95 7.73
CA VAL A 81 0.91 -1.62 7.09
C VAL A 81 1.77 -1.66 5.83
N GLY A 82 2.93 -2.30 5.89
CA GLY A 82 3.86 -2.44 4.76
C GLY A 82 3.21 -3.10 3.54
N LEU A 83 2.37 -4.12 3.74
CA LEU A 83 1.61 -4.75 2.66
C LEU A 83 0.67 -3.75 1.95
N TYR A 84 0.02 -2.85 2.69
CA TYR A 84 -0.83 -1.79 2.11
C TYR A 84 -0.04 -0.67 1.42
N LEU A 85 1.27 -0.57 1.65
CA LEU A 85 2.14 0.37 0.93
C LEU A 85 2.57 -0.15 -0.45
N VAL A 86 2.51 -1.47 -0.70
CA VAL A 86 2.91 -2.06 -1.98
C VAL A 86 1.98 -1.62 -3.15
N PRO A 87 0.64 -1.58 -3.01
CA PRO A 87 -0.24 -1.02 -4.03
C PRO A 87 0.10 0.44 -4.39
N LEU A 88 0.50 1.24 -3.40
CA LEU A 88 0.89 2.63 -3.60
C LEU A 88 2.15 2.77 -4.48
N TYR A 89 3.08 1.81 -4.38
CA TYR A 89 4.24 1.75 -5.27
C TYR A 89 3.82 1.57 -6.75
N PHE A 90 2.84 0.71 -7.03
CA PHE A 90 2.34 0.52 -8.39
C PHE A 90 1.53 1.73 -8.90
N LEU A 91 0.79 2.40 -8.02
CA LEU A 91 0.17 3.71 -8.30
C LEU A 91 1.22 4.76 -8.70
N ARG A 92 2.36 4.81 -8.02
CA ARG A 92 3.49 5.69 -8.39
C ARG A 92 3.98 5.41 -9.81
N GLN A 93 4.07 4.15 -10.20
CA GLN A 93 4.47 3.74 -11.55
C GLN A 93 3.43 4.17 -12.59
N LEU A 94 2.14 4.03 -12.28
CA LEU A 94 1.05 4.48 -13.14
C LEU A 94 1.08 5.99 -13.37
N PHE A 95 1.35 6.80 -12.34
CA PHE A 95 1.56 8.23 -12.51
C PHE A 95 2.74 8.54 -13.44
N GLY A 96 3.82 7.76 -13.36
CA GLY A 96 4.95 7.88 -14.27
C GLY A 96 4.59 7.59 -15.73
N LEU A 97 3.82 6.52 -15.98
CA LEU A 97 3.34 6.15 -17.31
C LEU A 97 2.33 7.18 -17.85
N TRP A 98 1.45 7.69 -16.99
CA TRP A 98 0.51 8.77 -17.33
C TRP A 98 1.25 10.04 -17.74
N ALA A 99 2.30 10.42 -17.00
CA ALA A 99 3.17 11.54 -17.37
C ALA A 99 3.91 11.33 -18.70
N ALA A 100 4.20 10.09 -19.08
CA ALA A 100 4.81 9.79 -20.37
C ALA A 100 3.78 9.76 -21.52
N GLY A 101 2.49 9.98 -21.25
CA GLY A 101 1.40 9.82 -22.22
C GLY A 101 1.07 8.35 -22.55
N GLN A 102 1.58 7.41 -21.77
CA GLN A 102 1.51 5.96 -22.03
C GLN A 102 0.37 5.28 -21.26
N ILE A 103 -0.85 5.79 -21.41
CA ILE A 103 -2.02 5.40 -20.59
C ILE A 103 -2.64 4.07 -21.06
N LEU A 104 -2.71 3.86 -22.38
CA LEU A 104 -3.27 2.66 -23.02
C LEU A 104 -2.15 1.77 -23.54
N THR A 105 -1.27 1.35 -22.63
CA THR A 105 -0.16 0.45 -22.94
C THR A 105 -0.25 -0.80 -22.08
N ARG A 106 0.30 -1.92 -22.56
CA ARG A 106 0.47 -3.14 -21.74
C ARG A 106 1.23 -2.87 -20.44
N GLY A 107 2.16 -1.89 -20.45
CA GLY A 107 2.87 -1.44 -19.26
C GLY A 107 1.94 -0.86 -18.19
N ALA A 108 0.99 0.00 -18.60
CA ALA A 108 -0.01 0.57 -17.69
C ALA A 108 -0.99 -0.49 -17.19
N ALA A 109 -1.47 -1.36 -18.08
CA ALA A 109 -2.35 -2.48 -17.72
C ALA A 109 -1.68 -3.43 -16.71
N SER A 110 -0.41 -3.78 -16.92
CA SER A 110 0.38 -4.60 -16.01
C SER A 110 0.56 -3.95 -14.64
N ALA A 111 0.82 -2.64 -14.59
CA ALA A 111 0.94 -1.92 -13.32
C ALA A 111 -0.40 -1.85 -12.54
N ILE A 112 -1.54 -1.66 -13.22
CA ILE A 112 -2.87 -1.75 -12.60
C ILE A 112 -3.12 -3.16 -12.05
N ARG A 113 -2.83 -4.20 -12.86
CA ARG A 113 -3.00 -5.60 -12.45
C ARG A 113 -2.16 -5.93 -11.22
N ARG A 114 -0.90 -5.50 -11.19
CA ARG A 114 0.00 -5.68 -10.04
C ARG A 114 -0.49 -4.91 -8.81
N ALA A 115 -1.07 -3.72 -8.97
CA ALA A 115 -1.68 -2.99 -7.87
C ALA A 115 -2.87 -3.76 -7.26
N GLY A 116 -3.74 -4.32 -8.10
CA GLY A 116 -4.86 -5.18 -7.66
C GLY A 116 -4.38 -6.43 -6.93
N ILE A 117 -3.39 -7.15 -7.48
CA ILE A 117 -2.78 -8.32 -6.83
C ILE A 117 -2.16 -7.93 -5.48
N ALA A 118 -1.41 -6.82 -5.42
CA ALA A 118 -0.79 -6.38 -4.18
C ALA A 118 -1.84 -6.08 -3.11
N LEU A 119 -2.98 -5.49 -3.49
CA LEU A 119 -4.06 -5.21 -2.54
C LEU A 119 -4.79 -6.49 -2.10
N LEU A 120 -4.96 -7.48 -3.00
CA LEU A 120 -5.46 -8.81 -2.64
C LEU A 120 -4.52 -9.51 -1.65
N VAL A 121 -3.20 -9.47 -1.91
CA VAL A 121 -2.19 -10.03 -1.01
C VAL A 121 -2.18 -9.30 0.33
N ALA A 122 -2.34 -7.98 0.34
CA ALA A 122 -2.43 -7.21 1.58
C ALA A 122 -3.67 -7.58 2.40
N THR A 123 -4.82 -7.74 1.74
CA THR A 123 -6.09 -8.12 2.38
C THR A 123 -6.03 -9.55 2.93
N ALA A 124 -5.50 -10.49 2.15
CA ALA A 124 -5.30 -11.87 2.58
C ALA A 124 -4.26 -11.96 3.71
N GLY A 125 -3.18 -11.18 3.61
CA GLY A 125 -2.15 -11.08 4.65
C GLY A 125 -2.71 -10.51 5.94
N SER A 126 -3.50 -9.44 5.91
CA SER A 126 -4.14 -8.88 7.10
C SER A 126 -5.13 -9.84 7.75
N SER A 127 -5.80 -10.67 6.95
CA SER A 127 -6.70 -11.73 7.44
C SER A 127 -5.98 -12.84 8.23
N VAL A 128 -4.65 -12.93 8.11
CA VAL A 128 -3.80 -13.88 8.87
C VAL A 128 -3.04 -13.17 9.99
N ILE A 129 -2.43 -12.03 9.67
CA ILE A 129 -1.60 -11.26 10.60
C ILE A 129 -2.43 -10.70 11.75
N GLY A 130 -3.63 -10.16 11.48
CA GLY A 130 -4.52 -9.61 12.51
C GLY A 130 -4.85 -10.66 13.58
N PRO A 131 -5.47 -11.80 13.21
CA PRO A 131 -5.80 -12.85 14.18
C PRO A 131 -4.59 -13.41 14.94
N LEU A 132 -3.44 -13.57 14.28
CA LEU A 132 -2.21 -14.02 14.96
C LEU A 132 -1.73 -12.99 15.98
N THR A 133 -1.82 -11.71 15.65
CA THR A 133 -1.45 -10.61 16.55
C THR A 133 -2.39 -10.55 17.75
N ASP A 134 -3.70 -10.70 17.51
CA ASP A 134 -4.72 -10.76 18.57
C ASP A 134 -4.50 -11.95 19.49
N LEU A 135 -4.16 -13.13 18.94
CA LEU A 135 -3.79 -14.33 19.69
C LEU A 135 -2.59 -14.11 20.62
N MET A 136 -1.58 -13.35 20.18
CA MET A 136 -0.38 -13.08 20.98
C MET A 136 -0.59 -11.97 22.02
N ALA A 137 -1.53 -11.06 21.79
CA ALA A 137 -1.84 -9.94 22.68
C ALA A 137 -2.81 -10.31 23.82
N ASN A 138 -3.53 -11.43 23.69
CA ASN A 138 -4.64 -11.75 24.57
C ASN A 138 -4.20 -12.49 25.84
N GLU A 139 -4.08 -11.76 26.95
CA GLU A 139 -3.92 -12.34 28.30
C GLU A 139 -5.27 -12.70 28.97
N LEU A 140 -6.42 -12.29 28.40
CA LEU A 140 -7.73 -12.28 29.09
C LEU A 140 -8.74 -13.34 28.59
N GLY A 141 -8.36 -14.22 27.66
CA GLY A 141 -9.14 -15.40 27.28
C GLY A 141 -10.47 -15.14 26.56
N ARG A 142 -10.72 -13.89 26.10
CA ARG A 142 -11.89 -13.55 25.28
C ARG A 142 -11.50 -13.46 23.81
N PHE A 143 -11.94 -14.41 23.02
CA PHE A 143 -11.64 -14.46 21.58
C PHE A 143 -12.71 -13.72 20.78
N SER A 144 -12.32 -12.61 20.14
CA SER A 144 -13.02 -12.05 18.99
C SER A 144 -12.01 -12.00 17.86
N ILE A 145 -12.17 -12.87 16.86
CA ILE A 145 -11.32 -12.86 15.66
C ILE A 145 -12.09 -12.08 14.60
N SER A 146 -11.62 -10.87 14.30
CA SER A 146 -12.16 -10.09 13.20
C SER A 146 -11.36 -10.36 11.93
N ILE A 147 -12.05 -10.73 10.85
CA ILE A 147 -11.45 -10.89 9.52
C ILE A 147 -12.02 -9.78 8.66
N ASP A 148 -11.19 -8.78 8.35
CA ASP A 148 -11.58 -7.69 7.46
C ASP A 148 -11.33 -8.07 6.00
N LEU A 149 -12.43 -8.22 5.25
CA LEU A 149 -12.44 -8.51 3.81
C LEU A 149 -12.93 -7.31 2.98
N ALA A 150 -13.11 -6.13 3.58
CA ALA A 150 -13.68 -4.96 2.90
C ALA A 150 -12.90 -4.57 1.64
N ASN A 151 -11.58 -4.82 1.64
CA ASN A 151 -10.70 -4.50 0.52
C ASN A 151 -10.69 -5.56 -0.61
N LEU A 152 -11.32 -6.72 -0.42
CA LEU A 152 -11.28 -7.83 -1.38
C LEU A 152 -12.01 -7.48 -2.68
N LEU A 153 -13.19 -6.85 -2.58
CA LEU A 153 -13.98 -6.46 -3.74
C LEU A 153 -13.33 -5.31 -4.53
N PRO A 154 -12.90 -4.18 -3.92
CA PRO A 154 -12.12 -3.16 -4.61
C PRO A 154 -10.85 -3.70 -5.28
N ALA A 155 -10.11 -4.59 -4.60
CA ALA A 155 -8.89 -5.19 -5.14
C ALA A 155 -9.17 -6.09 -6.36
N GLY A 156 -10.24 -6.89 -6.29
CA GLY A 156 -10.70 -7.70 -7.42
C GLY A 156 -11.10 -6.84 -8.62
N VAL A 157 -11.84 -5.74 -8.40
CA VAL A 157 -12.21 -4.80 -9.46
C VAL A 157 -10.97 -4.20 -10.13
N ILE A 158 -10.00 -3.72 -9.35
CA ILE A 158 -8.75 -3.16 -9.87
C ILE A 158 -8.00 -4.20 -10.73
N TYR A 159 -7.93 -5.44 -10.25
CA TYR A 159 -7.30 -6.54 -11.00
C TYR A 159 -8.00 -6.80 -12.34
N VAL A 160 -9.33 -6.90 -12.35
CA VAL A 160 -10.14 -7.13 -13.56
C VAL A 160 -9.97 -5.98 -14.56
N VAL A 161 -9.99 -4.73 -14.09
CA VAL A 161 -9.72 -3.56 -14.94
C VAL A 161 -8.35 -3.66 -15.61
N GLY A 162 -7.33 -4.11 -14.88
CA GLY A 162 -6.01 -4.37 -15.44
C GLY A 162 -6.02 -5.40 -16.57
N LEU A 163 -6.80 -6.48 -16.45
CA LEU A 163 -6.96 -7.49 -17.51
C LEU A 163 -7.67 -6.94 -18.75
N VAL A 164 -8.77 -6.20 -18.55
CA VAL A 164 -9.53 -5.61 -19.65
C VAL A 164 -8.66 -4.60 -20.43
N LEU A 165 -7.85 -3.80 -19.72
CA LEU A 165 -6.94 -2.85 -20.35
C LEU A 165 -5.79 -3.53 -21.10
N ASP A 166 -5.31 -4.68 -20.61
CA ASP A 166 -4.26 -5.44 -21.30
C ASP A 166 -4.77 -5.98 -22.65
N GLU A 167 -5.99 -6.51 -22.65
CA GLU A 167 -6.63 -6.99 -23.88
C GLU A 167 -6.96 -5.85 -24.84
N ALA A 168 -7.46 -4.71 -24.33
CA ALA A 168 -7.70 -3.53 -25.15
C ALA A 168 -6.40 -2.99 -25.78
N ALA A 169 -5.28 -2.99 -25.03
CA ALA A 169 -3.98 -2.59 -25.55
C ALA A 169 -3.47 -3.56 -26.62
N ARG A 170 -3.68 -4.86 -26.43
CA ARG A 170 -3.32 -5.89 -27.42
C ARG A 170 -4.09 -5.72 -28.73
N VAL A 171 -5.42 -5.58 -28.66
CA VAL A 171 -6.26 -5.36 -29.85
C VAL A 171 -5.86 -4.09 -30.59
N ALA A 172 -5.51 -3.02 -29.86
CA ALA A 172 -5.05 -1.77 -30.45
C ALA A 172 -3.67 -1.89 -31.12
N GLU A 173 -2.77 -2.73 -30.60
CA GLU A 173 -1.48 -3.03 -31.24
C GLU A 173 -1.67 -3.86 -32.52
N ASP A 174 -2.52 -4.89 -32.46
CA ASP A 174 -2.82 -5.75 -33.61
C ASP A 174 -3.47 -4.95 -34.75
N ALA A 175 -4.37 -4.02 -34.43
CA ALA A 175 -4.99 -3.12 -35.41
C ALA A 175 -3.98 -2.20 -36.12
N LYS A 176 -2.93 -1.76 -35.44
CA LYS A 176 -1.87 -0.92 -36.02
C LYS A 176 -0.91 -1.69 -36.94
N LEU A 177 -0.81 -3.01 -36.77
CA LEU A 177 0.03 -3.87 -37.60
C LEU A 177 -0.67 -4.33 -38.88
N THR A 178 -1.98 -4.10 -38.98
CA THR A 178 -2.82 -4.52 -40.12
C THR A 178 -3.07 -3.38 -41.12
N ILE A 179 -2.70 -2.15 -40.77
CA ILE A 179 -2.80 -0.94 -41.61
C ILE A 179 -1.42 -0.58 -42.14
#